data_AF-A0AAE7B5W3-F1
#
_entry.id   AF-A0AAE7B5W3-F1
#
_cell.length_a   1.000
_cell.length_b   1.000
_cell.length_c   1.000
_cell.angle_alpha   90.00
_cell.angle_beta   90.00
_cell.angle_gamma   90.00
#
_symmetry.space_group_name_H-M   'P 1'
#
loop_
_entity.id
_entity.type
_entity.pdbx_description
1 polymer ?
#
loop_
_entity_poly.entity_id
_entity_poly.type
_entity_poly.pdbx_seq_one_letter_code
_entity_poly.pdbx_strand_id
1 'polypeptide(L)'
;MHKKIKLLFTIFLLSNSFLFAKDLELENIFKNKQVEGTIVIESMNKKKNYIYNDKRAEKLLSPASTFKIPNSLIALNEGIITKDSMILWDKKLREYESWNKDQTLQTAFKSSCVWCYQEFASQIGIEKYKKYLKKLNYGNKKIGDDVTTFWLDESLRITIFGQLSFLKRLYSNNLPFKQEDINTLKEIMIDEKNENYTIRAKTGWEGRYGWYVGYIETKDDVWFFALNIDTKTKEDLAKRKAITLEALKIKGII
;
A
#
# COMPACT_ATOMS: atom_id res chain seq x y z
N MET A 1 18.25 39.07 -60.40
CA MET A 1 17.10 38.67 -59.55
C MET A 1 17.47 37.41 -58.77
N HIS A 2 17.67 37.55 -57.46
CA HIS A 2 18.18 36.51 -56.56
C HIS A 2 17.13 35.44 -56.20
N LYS A 3 17.44 34.16 -56.40
CA LYS A 3 16.68 33.03 -55.82
C LYS A 3 17.23 32.71 -54.43
N LYS A 4 16.45 33.01 -53.38
CA LYS A 4 16.72 32.60 -52.00
C LYS A 4 16.38 31.11 -51.83
N ILE A 5 17.36 30.30 -51.47
CA ILE A 5 17.16 28.90 -51.04
C ILE A 5 16.82 28.94 -49.54
N LYS A 6 15.61 28.52 -49.17
CA LYS A 6 15.23 28.28 -47.77
C LYS A 6 15.64 26.86 -47.40
N LEU A 7 16.62 26.74 -46.51
CA LEU A 7 17.00 25.47 -45.88
C LEU A 7 16.06 25.23 -44.68
N LEU A 8 15.21 24.21 -44.76
CA LEU A 8 14.40 23.76 -43.64
C LEU A 8 15.26 22.87 -42.72
N PHE A 9 15.48 23.31 -41.48
CA PHE A 9 16.04 22.47 -40.43
C PHE A 9 14.90 21.72 -39.73
N THR A 10 14.79 20.41 -39.97
CA THR A 10 13.87 19.54 -39.24
C THR A 10 14.54 19.12 -37.93
N ILE A 11 14.08 19.68 -36.80
CA ILE A 11 14.52 19.27 -35.47
C ILE A 11 13.83 17.95 -35.12
N PHE A 12 14.61 16.87 -35.05
CA PHE A 12 14.14 15.59 -34.52
C PHE A 12 14.08 15.66 -32.99
N LEU A 13 12.89 15.80 -32.43
CA LEU A 13 12.64 15.60 -31.00
C LEU A 13 12.78 14.10 -30.70
N LEU A 14 13.96 13.69 -30.22
CA LEU A 14 14.16 12.38 -29.63
C LEU A 14 13.33 12.30 -28.33
N SER A 15 12.16 11.65 -28.43
CA SER A 15 11.45 11.21 -27.24
C SER A 15 12.23 10.04 -26.65
N ASN A 16 12.89 10.25 -25.50
CA ASN A 16 13.44 9.17 -24.70
C ASN A 16 12.28 8.39 -24.08
N SER A 17 11.73 7.44 -24.84
CA SER A 17 10.99 6.33 -24.24
C SER A 17 12.00 5.48 -23.48
N PHE A 18 12.05 5.64 -22.16
CA PHE A 18 12.68 4.63 -21.30
C PHE A 18 11.87 3.34 -21.45
N LEU A 19 12.25 2.48 -22.40
CA LEU A 19 11.86 1.07 -22.35
C LEU A 19 12.57 0.49 -21.12
N PHE A 20 11.85 0.35 -20.01
CA PHE A 20 12.32 -0.49 -18.92
C PHE A 20 12.47 -1.92 -19.47
N ALA A 21 13.69 -2.43 -19.43
CA ALA A 21 13.93 -3.84 -19.75
C ALA A 21 13.04 -4.69 -18.83
N LYS A 22 12.32 -5.64 -19.44
CA LYS A 22 11.40 -6.51 -18.72
C LYS A 22 12.17 -7.32 -17.67
N ASP A 23 11.75 -7.22 -16.41
CA ASP A 23 12.35 -7.99 -15.32
C ASP A 23 11.88 -9.45 -15.38
N LEU A 24 12.63 -10.28 -16.11
CA LEU A 24 12.29 -11.69 -16.38
C LEU A 24 12.25 -12.54 -15.10
N GLU A 25 13.10 -12.22 -14.12
CA GLU A 25 13.12 -12.91 -12.83
C GLU A 25 11.80 -12.70 -12.09
N LEU A 26 11.34 -11.44 -12.00
CA LEU A 26 10.05 -11.15 -11.40
C LEU A 26 8.90 -11.76 -12.19
N GLU A 27 8.92 -11.68 -13.53
CA GLU A 27 7.89 -12.31 -14.37
C GLU A 27 7.75 -13.82 -14.10
N ASN A 28 8.87 -14.52 -13.95
CA ASN A 28 8.85 -15.96 -13.71
C ASN A 28 8.21 -16.31 -12.36
N ILE A 29 8.36 -15.48 -11.33
CA ILE A 29 7.66 -15.68 -10.04
C ILE A 29 6.14 -15.68 -10.24
N PHE A 30 5.60 -14.68 -10.94
CA PHE A 30 4.15 -14.58 -11.17
C PHE A 30 3.62 -15.74 -12.04
N LYS A 31 4.36 -16.12 -13.09
CA LYS A 31 4.03 -17.29 -13.92
C LYS A 31 4.00 -18.58 -13.11
N ASN A 32 5.03 -18.83 -12.29
CA ASN A 32 5.13 -20.04 -11.47
C ASN A 32 4.01 -20.13 -10.43
N LYS A 33 3.56 -18.99 -9.89
CA LYS A 33 2.41 -18.94 -8.95
C LYS A 33 1.06 -18.89 -9.66
N GLN A 34 1.04 -18.83 -10.99
CA GLN A 34 -0.13 -18.79 -11.86
C GLN A 34 -1.11 -17.66 -11.50
N VAL A 35 -0.58 -16.46 -11.28
CA VAL A 35 -1.38 -15.28 -10.96
C VAL A 35 -1.01 -14.10 -11.85
N GLU A 36 -2.02 -13.31 -12.19
CA GLU A 36 -1.84 -12.01 -12.84
C GLU A 36 -1.65 -10.94 -11.77
N GLY A 37 -0.70 -10.03 -11.98
CA GLY A 37 -0.38 -9.04 -10.96
C GLY A 37 0.72 -8.06 -11.34
N THR A 38 1.16 -7.31 -10.35
CA THR A 38 2.27 -6.35 -10.42
C THR A 38 2.97 -6.30 -9.08
N ILE A 39 4.26 -6.00 -9.11
CA ILE A 39 5.04 -5.61 -7.94
C ILE A 39 6.01 -4.50 -8.34
N VAL A 40 6.18 -3.54 -7.43
CA VAL A 40 7.26 -2.55 -7.50
C VAL A 40 8.04 -2.62 -6.19
N ILE A 41 9.36 -2.64 -6.30
CA ILE A 41 10.31 -2.64 -5.18
C ILE A 41 11.31 -1.50 -5.39
N GLU A 42 11.37 -0.55 -4.47
CA GLU A 42 12.21 0.65 -4.58
C GLU A 42 13.09 0.85 -3.34
N SER A 43 14.38 1.01 -3.56
CA SER A 43 15.32 1.47 -2.52
C SER A 43 15.01 2.90 -2.05
N MET A 44 15.25 3.19 -0.78
CA MET A 44 15.07 4.52 -0.20
C MET A 44 16.01 5.55 -0.86
N ASN A 45 17.26 5.13 -1.11
CA ASN A 45 18.26 5.97 -1.79
C ASN A 45 18.03 6.13 -3.30
N LYS A 46 16.97 5.54 -3.86
CA LYS A 46 16.57 5.58 -5.27
C LYS A 46 17.63 5.06 -6.26
N LYS A 47 18.65 4.34 -5.80
CA LYS A 47 19.68 3.76 -6.68
C LYS A 47 19.16 2.55 -7.45
N LYS A 48 18.17 1.86 -6.91
CA LYS A 48 17.60 0.62 -7.47
C LYS A 48 16.06 0.65 -7.40
N ASN A 49 15.44 0.26 -8.52
CA ASN A 49 14.00 0.10 -8.70
C ASN A 49 13.76 -1.17 -9.53
N TYR A 50 12.87 -2.04 -9.06
CA TYR A 50 12.46 -3.26 -9.74
C TYR A 50 10.96 -3.25 -9.96
N ILE A 51 10.53 -3.53 -11.18
CA ILE A 51 9.12 -3.45 -11.57
C ILE A 51 8.73 -4.63 -12.45
N TYR A 52 7.60 -5.25 -12.10
CA TYR A 52 6.89 -6.19 -12.95
C TYR A 52 5.49 -5.64 -13.26
N ASN A 53 5.13 -5.63 -14.55
CA ASN A 53 3.84 -5.15 -15.06
C ASN A 53 3.55 -3.68 -14.68
N ASP A 54 4.38 -2.78 -15.22
CA ASP A 54 4.29 -1.33 -15.06
C ASP A 54 2.92 -0.76 -15.44
N LYS A 55 2.33 -1.23 -16.53
CA LYS A 55 0.97 -0.86 -16.95
C LYS A 55 -0.07 -1.14 -15.88
N ARG A 56 0.07 -2.24 -15.14
CA ARG A 56 -0.82 -2.54 -14.00
C ARG A 56 -0.45 -1.73 -12.76
N ALA A 57 0.83 -1.38 -12.56
CA ALA A 57 1.26 -0.52 -11.46
C ALA A 57 0.61 0.87 -11.49
N GLU A 58 0.27 1.37 -12.68
CA GLU A 58 -0.44 2.64 -12.90
C GLU A 58 -1.96 2.57 -12.70
N LYS A 59 -2.55 1.37 -12.58
CA LYS A 59 -4.00 1.23 -12.41
C LYS A 59 -4.45 1.71 -11.03
N LEU A 60 -5.53 2.50 -11.00
CA LEU A 60 -6.24 2.88 -9.79
C LEU A 60 -7.14 1.72 -9.35
N LEU A 61 -6.85 1.14 -8.17
CA LEU A 61 -7.66 0.10 -7.54
C LEU A 61 -8.00 0.50 -6.10
N SER A 62 -9.07 -0.07 -5.55
CA SER A 62 -9.40 0.09 -4.14
C SER A 62 -8.23 -0.35 -3.24
N PRO A 63 -7.86 0.43 -2.21
CA PRO A 63 -6.81 0.04 -1.27
C PRO A 63 -7.23 -1.13 -0.38
N ALA A 64 -8.53 -1.42 -0.25
CA ALA A 64 -9.05 -2.41 0.68
C ALA A 64 -8.45 -2.21 2.10
N SER A 65 -8.11 -3.30 2.78
CA SER A 65 -7.50 -3.24 4.11
C SER A 65 -6.10 -2.61 4.18
N THR A 66 -5.45 -2.23 3.07
CA THR A 66 -4.22 -1.41 3.14
C THR A 66 -4.51 0.00 3.65
N PHE A 67 -5.75 0.49 3.50
CA PHE A 67 -6.18 1.77 4.06
C PHE A 67 -6.15 1.80 5.59
N LYS A 68 -6.05 0.65 6.26
CA LYS A 68 -5.81 0.59 7.71
C LYS A 68 -4.53 1.30 8.13
N ILE A 69 -3.54 1.46 7.24
CA ILE A 69 -2.33 2.23 7.50
C ILE A 69 -2.66 3.72 7.74
N PRO A 70 -3.19 4.50 6.77
CA PRO A 70 -3.58 5.87 7.03
C PRO A 70 -4.73 5.99 8.05
N ASN A 71 -5.67 5.04 8.08
CA ASN A 71 -6.80 5.11 9.01
C ASN A 71 -6.33 5.02 10.48
N SER A 72 -5.33 4.19 10.79
CA SER A 72 -4.75 4.13 12.14
C SER A 72 -4.17 5.47 12.58
N LEU A 73 -3.41 6.15 11.71
CA LEU A 73 -2.85 7.49 12.02
C LEU A 73 -3.95 8.53 12.24
N ILE A 74 -5.00 8.48 11.43
CA ILE A 74 -6.12 9.40 11.55
C ILE A 74 -6.85 9.16 12.88
N ALA A 75 -7.16 7.90 13.22
CA ALA A 75 -7.84 7.55 14.47
C ALA A 75 -7.02 7.93 15.71
N LEU A 76 -5.70 7.72 15.68
CA LEU A 76 -4.77 8.15 16.74
C LEU A 76 -4.77 9.69 16.87
N ASN A 77 -4.62 10.41 15.75
CA ASN A 77 -4.54 11.87 15.75
C ASN A 77 -5.86 12.55 16.19
N GLU A 78 -7.00 11.93 15.88
CA GLU A 78 -8.32 12.38 16.35
C GLU A 78 -8.62 11.96 17.80
N GLY A 79 -7.74 11.20 18.45
CA GLY A 79 -7.92 10.76 19.83
C GLY A 79 -9.02 9.70 20.03
N ILE A 80 -9.45 9.04 18.95
CA ILE A 80 -10.49 7.99 19.00
C ILE A 80 -9.95 6.70 19.64
N ILE A 81 -8.67 6.44 19.41
CA ILE A 81 -7.97 5.28 19.94
C ILE A 81 -6.57 5.71 20.37
N THR A 82 -6.06 5.08 21.42
CA THR A 82 -4.64 5.17 21.83
C THR A 82 -3.99 3.80 21.66
N LYS A 83 -2.66 3.71 21.82
CA LYS A 83 -1.96 2.41 21.78
C LYS A 83 -2.48 1.42 22.84
N ASP A 84 -2.97 1.92 23.98
CA ASP A 84 -3.40 1.13 25.14
C ASP A 84 -4.92 0.95 25.20
N SER A 85 -5.66 1.54 24.27
CA SER A 85 -7.12 1.46 24.23
C SER A 85 -7.61 0.08 23.83
N MET A 86 -8.70 -0.35 24.47
CA MET A 86 -9.48 -1.52 24.07
C MET A 86 -10.65 -1.12 23.18
N ILE A 87 -10.92 -1.93 22.16
CA ILE A 87 -12.05 -1.84 21.25
C ILE A 87 -12.99 -2.98 21.64
N LEU A 88 -14.07 -2.65 22.34
CA LEU A 88 -14.98 -3.65 22.92
C LEU A 88 -15.83 -4.31 21.84
N TRP A 89 -15.93 -5.64 21.89
CA TRP A 89 -16.75 -6.41 20.98
C TRP A 89 -18.22 -6.33 21.37
N ASP A 90 -19.05 -5.97 20.39
CA ASP A 90 -20.52 -5.88 20.49
C ASP A 90 -21.24 -7.24 20.61
N LYS A 91 -20.50 -8.33 20.82
CA LYS A 91 -20.99 -9.71 20.89
C LYS A 91 -21.71 -10.23 19.64
N LYS A 92 -21.65 -9.50 18.51
CA LYS A 92 -22.17 -9.98 17.22
C LYS A 92 -21.15 -10.89 16.54
N LEU A 93 -21.57 -12.10 16.21
CA LEU A 93 -20.76 -13.05 15.45
C LEU A 93 -20.54 -12.54 14.01
N ARG A 94 -19.29 -12.57 13.56
CA ARG A 94 -18.83 -12.18 12.22
C ARG A 94 -18.05 -13.32 11.56
N GLU A 95 -17.83 -13.20 10.26
CA GLU A 95 -17.24 -14.24 9.39
C GLU A 95 -15.93 -14.82 9.95
N TYR A 96 -15.06 -13.98 10.52
CA TYR A 96 -13.77 -14.41 11.03
C TYR A 96 -13.80 -14.53 12.55
N GLU A 97 -13.46 -15.71 13.06
CA GLU A 97 -13.35 -15.97 14.51
C GLU A 97 -12.44 -14.95 15.21
N SER A 98 -11.33 -14.57 14.58
CA SER A 98 -10.40 -13.57 15.12
C SER A 98 -11.03 -12.18 15.37
N TRP A 99 -12.19 -11.88 14.77
CA TRP A 99 -12.93 -10.62 14.95
C TRP A 99 -13.94 -10.66 16.09
N ASN A 100 -14.28 -11.86 16.61
CA ASN A 100 -15.35 -12.07 17.58
C ASN A 100 -14.84 -12.02 19.02
N LYS A 101 -14.10 -10.95 19.34
CA LYS A 101 -13.50 -10.68 20.64
C LYS A 101 -13.06 -9.22 20.73
N ASP A 102 -12.85 -8.74 21.94
CA ASP A 102 -12.28 -7.41 22.17
C ASP A 102 -10.91 -7.31 21.49
N GLN A 103 -10.59 -6.13 20.97
CA GLN A 103 -9.38 -5.88 20.21
C GLN A 103 -8.56 -4.75 20.83
N THR A 104 -7.26 -4.74 20.56
CA THR A 104 -6.44 -3.53 20.61
C THR A 104 -6.26 -2.99 19.20
N LEU A 105 -5.68 -1.80 19.05
CA LEU A 105 -5.28 -1.30 17.73
C LEU A 105 -4.35 -2.30 17.00
N GLN A 106 -3.43 -2.93 17.74
CA GLN A 106 -2.50 -3.93 17.20
C GLN A 106 -3.23 -5.19 16.71
N THR A 107 -4.13 -5.77 17.52
CA THR A 107 -4.84 -7.00 17.10
C THR A 107 -5.84 -6.73 15.98
N ALA A 108 -6.49 -5.57 15.98
CA ALA A 108 -7.37 -5.14 14.89
C ALA A 108 -6.59 -4.93 13.58
N PHE A 109 -5.41 -4.32 13.63
CA PHE A 109 -4.53 -4.15 12.47
C PHE A 109 -4.07 -5.51 11.92
N LYS A 110 -3.57 -6.40 12.80
CA LYS A 110 -3.05 -7.73 12.45
C LYS A 110 -4.12 -8.65 11.85
N SER A 111 -5.28 -8.75 12.49
CA SER A 111 -6.41 -9.58 12.01
C SER A 111 -7.20 -8.94 10.86
N SER A 112 -6.80 -7.74 10.42
CA SER A 112 -7.54 -6.94 9.43
C SER A 112 -9.01 -6.71 9.82
N CYS A 113 -9.29 -6.60 11.12
CA CYS A 113 -10.63 -6.50 11.68
C CYS A 113 -11.39 -5.31 11.07
N VAL A 114 -12.34 -5.57 10.18
CA VAL A 114 -13.01 -4.50 9.42
C VAL A 114 -13.87 -3.65 10.33
N TRP A 115 -14.68 -4.28 11.19
CA TRP A 115 -15.63 -3.57 12.04
C TRP A 115 -14.96 -2.55 12.98
N CYS A 116 -13.77 -2.83 13.51
CA CYS A 116 -13.03 -1.86 14.34
C CYS A 116 -12.70 -0.58 13.58
N TYR A 117 -12.32 -0.69 12.30
CA TYR A 117 -11.97 0.48 11.48
C TYR A 117 -13.21 1.18 10.93
N GLN A 118 -14.34 0.48 10.81
CA GLN A 118 -15.64 1.09 10.52
C GLN A 118 -16.12 1.94 11.71
N GLU A 119 -15.90 1.47 12.94
CA GLU A 119 -16.18 2.24 14.16
C GLU A 119 -15.37 3.53 14.19
N PHE A 120 -14.06 3.45 13.94
CA PHE A 120 -13.22 4.66 13.82
C PHE A 120 -13.74 5.58 12.73
N ALA A 121 -14.08 5.02 11.56
CA ALA A 121 -14.51 5.82 10.42
C ALA A 121 -15.82 6.56 10.67
N SER A 122 -16.77 5.92 11.37
CA SER A 122 -18.03 6.52 11.81
C SER A 122 -17.78 7.75 12.70
N GLN A 123 -16.87 7.62 13.67
CA GLN A 123 -16.52 8.72 14.59
C GLN A 123 -15.71 9.85 13.93
N ILE A 124 -14.87 9.53 12.94
CA ILE A 124 -14.10 10.53 12.17
C ILE A 124 -15.03 11.36 11.28
N GLY A 125 -15.94 10.71 10.57
CA GLY A 125 -16.90 11.35 9.68
C GLY A 125 -16.31 11.84 8.34
N ILE A 126 -17.20 12.03 7.37
CA ILE A 126 -16.86 12.27 5.96
C ILE A 126 -16.00 13.53 5.74
N GLU A 127 -16.32 14.63 6.44
CA GLU A 127 -15.65 15.92 6.23
C GLU A 127 -14.20 15.91 6.73
N LYS A 128 -13.91 15.20 7.83
CA LYS A 128 -12.53 15.02 8.30
C LYS A 128 -11.75 14.12 7.33
N TYR A 129 -12.33 13.01 6.88
CA TYR A 129 -11.64 12.15 5.90
C TYR A 129 -11.32 12.90 4.60
N LYS A 130 -12.22 13.73 4.06
CA LYS A 130 -11.93 14.55 2.87
C LYS A 130 -10.69 15.42 3.08
N LYS A 131 -10.58 16.06 4.25
CA LYS A 131 -9.40 16.86 4.64
C LYS A 131 -8.15 15.99 4.76
N TYR A 132 -8.23 14.84 5.42
CA TYR A 132 -7.09 13.94 5.58
C TYR A 132 -6.60 13.37 4.23
N LEU A 133 -7.48 12.84 3.39
CA LEU A 133 -7.07 12.29 2.08
C LEU A 133 -6.40 13.36 1.21
N LYS A 134 -6.91 14.60 1.23
CA LYS A 134 -6.27 15.74 0.57
C LYS A 134 -4.89 16.04 1.16
N LYS A 135 -4.81 16.20 2.49
CA LYS A 135 -3.56 16.51 3.22
C LYS A 135 -2.48 15.43 3.03
N LEU A 136 -2.89 14.17 2.97
CA LEU A 136 -2.01 13.02 2.77
C LEU A 136 -1.74 12.73 1.28
N ASN A 137 -2.35 13.48 0.37
CA ASN A 137 -2.33 13.20 -1.06
C ASN A 137 -2.59 11.71 -1.38
N TYR A 138 -3.59 11.09 -0.72
CA TYR A 138 -3.79 9.64 -0.79
C TYR A 138 -4.76 9.25 -1.89
N GLY A 139 -4.23 8.64 -2.96
CA GLY A 139 -5.03 8.15 -4.09
C GLY A 139 -5.87 9.22 -4.78
N ASN A 140 -7.06 8.84 -5.23
CA ASN A 140 -8.04 9.72 -5.87
C ASN A 140 -8.84 10.60 -4.87
N LYS A 141 -8.66 10.39 -3.56
CA LYS A 141 -9.23 11.19 -2.46
C LYS A 141 -10.76 11.20 -2.38
N LYS A 142 -11.42 10.19 -2.95
CA LYS A 142 -12.89 10.06 -2.95
C LYS A 142 -13.37 9.21 -1.78
N ILE A 143 -14.53 9.56 -1.19
CA ILE A 143 -15.11 8.88 -0.01
C ILE A 143 -16.50 8.28 -0.31
N GLY A 144 -17.00 8.34 -1.54
CA GLY A 144 -18.33 7.78 -1.85
C GLY A 144 -19.43 8.38 -0.96
N ASP A 145 -20.49 7.60 -0.73
CA ASP A 145 -21.63 8.02 0.09
C ASP A 145 -21.54 7.49 1.53
N ASP A 146 -20.85 6.37 1.76
CA ASP A 146 -20.70 5.74 3.07
C ASP A 146 -19.26 5.83 3.60
N VAL A 147 -19.10 6.64 4.65
CA VAL A 147 -17.82 6.87 5.33
C VAL A 147 -17.23 5.60 5.94
N THR A 148 -18.02 4.57 6.19
CA THR A 148 -17.56 3.32 6.81
C THR A 148 -17.09 2.29 5.78
N THR A 149 -17.26 2.53 4.49
CA THR A 149 -16.95 1.54 3.45
C THR A 149 -16.18 2.07 2.25
N PHE A 150 -15.85 3.36 2.19
CA PHE A 150 -15.22 3.99 1.01
C PHE A 150 -13.87 3.40 0.55
N TRP A 151 -13.19 2.64 1.41
CA TRP A 151 -11.95 1.92 1.07
C TRP A 151 -12.21 0.46 0.65
N LEU A 152 -13.47 0.03 0.61
CA LEU A 152 -13.94 -1.32 0.28
C LEU A 152 -14.89 -1.31 -0.94
N ASP A 153 -15.52 -0.18 -1.23
CA ASP A 153 -16.61 -0.02 -2.22
C ASP A 153 -16.14 0.51 -3.59
N GLU A 154 -14.83 0.55 -3.85
CA GLU A 154 -14.22 1.12 -5.06
C GLU A 154 -14.30 2.66 -5.19
N SER A 155 -14.77 3.38 -4.16
CA SER A 155 -14.77 4.85 -4.15
C SER A 155 -13.35 5.41 -4.08
N LEU A 156 -12.63 5.10 -3.00
CA LEU A 156 -11.22 5.45 -2.87
C LEU A 156 -10.40 4.48 -3.71
N ARG A 157 -9.55 5.02 -4.58
CA ARG A 157 -8.61 4.22 -5.39
C ARG A 157 -7.21 4.80 -5.33
N ILE A 158 -6.21 3.93 -5.40
CA ILE A 158 -4.79 4.27 -5.36
C ILE A 158 -3.99 3.36 -6.29
N THR A 159 -2.90 3.86 -6.84
CA THR A 159 -1.94 3.10 -7.65
C THR A 159 -0.86 2.46 -6.79
N ILE A 160 -0.05 1.56 -7.36
CA ILE A 160 1.15 1.01 -6.69
C ILE A 160 2.09 2.15 -6.27
N PHE A 161 2.35 3.10 -7.18
CA PHE A 161 3.21 4.26 -6.88
C PHE A 161 2.62 5.18 -5.81
N GLY A 162 1.29 5.30 -5.75
CA GLY A 162 0.62 6.04 -4.68
C GLY A 162 0.86 5.41 -3.30
N GLN A 163 0.81 4.08 -3.21
CA GLN A 163 1.13 3.35 -1.97
C GLN A 163 2.59 3.59 -1.55
N LEU A 164 3.54 3.43 -2.49
CA LEU A 164 4.97 3.63 -2.23
C LEU A 164 5.27 5.07 -1.80
N SER A 165 4.67 6.06 -2.46
CA SER A 165 4.82 7.48 -2.10
C SER A 165 4.34 7.76 -0.68
N PHE A 166 3.20 7.20 -0.28
CA PHE A 166 2.71 7.32 1.09
C PHE A 166 3.65 6.64 2.09
N LEU A 167 4.11 5.42 1.81
CA LEU A 167 5.00 4.65 2.69
C LEU A 167 6.36 5.31 2.87
N LYS A 168 6.93 5.91 1.82
CA LYS A 168 8.19 6.67 1.91
C LYS A 168 8.08 7.87 2.85
N ARG A 169 6.96 8.59 2.78
CA ARG A 169 6.67 9.69 3.71
C ARG A 169 6.42 9.19 5.13
N LEU A 170 5.72 8.07 5.31
CA LEU A 170 5.55 7.43 6.62
C LEU A 170 6.91 7.07 7.23
N TYR A 171 7.77 6.42 6.45
CA TYR A 171 9.09 5.99 6.90
C TYR A 171 9.96 7.18 7.32
N SER A 172 10.03 8.22 6.49
CA SER A 172 10.80 9.45 6.75
C SER A 172 10.17 10.40 7.78
N ASN A 173 9.10 10.00 8.47
CA ASN A 173 8.32 10.84 9.38
C ASN A 173 7.81 12.14 8.74
N ASN A 174 7.67 12.17 7.41
CA ASN A 174 7.18 13.30 6.64
C ASN A 174 5.66 13.19 6.39
N LEU A 175 4.92 12.93 7.46
CA LEU A 175 3.46 12.98 7.49
C LEU A 175 3.04 13.97 8.57
N PRO A 176 1.92 14.68 8.41
CA PRO A 176 1.53 15.75 9.31
C PRO A 176 0.73 15.23 10.52
N PHE A 177 1.36 14.31 11.26
CA PHE A 177 0.87 13.64 12.47
C PHE A 177 1.92 13.74 13.57
N LYS A 178 1.55 13.46 14.83
CA LYS A 178 2.51 13.42 15.93
C LYS A 178 3.49 12.27 15.73
N GLN A 179 4.73 12.46 16.16
CA GLN A 179 5.76 11.42 16.06
C GLN A 179 5.36 10.16 16.85
N GLU A 180 4.67 10.31 17.96
CA GLU A 180 4.14 9.19 18.76
C GLU A 180 3.14 8.33 17.97
N ASP A 181 2.22 8.96 17.22
CA ASP A 181 1.24 8.25 16.40
C ASP A 181 1.94 7.48 15.26
N ILE A 182 2.95 8.10 14.65
CA ILE A 182 3.78 7.47 13.62
C ILE A 182 4.54 6.27 14.20
N ASN A 183 5.13 6.41 15.39
CA ASN A 183 5.84 5.32 16.05
C ASN A 183 4.90 4.15 16.38
N THR A 184 3.72 4.45 16.92
CA THR A 184 2.67 3.46 17.20
C THR A 184 2.27 2.71 15.93
N LEU A 185 2.03 3.43 14.82
CA LEU A 185 1.72 2.79 13.54
C LEU A 185 2.89 1.88 13.08
N LYS A 186 4.13 2.37 13.13
CA LYS A 186 5.30 1.59 12.70
C LYS A 186 5.48 0.31 13.52
N GLU A 187 5.11 0.34 14.81
CA GLU A 187 5.14 -0.83 15.68
C GLU A 187 4.08 -1.88 15.30
N ILE A 188 2.81 -1.46 15.16
CA ILE A 188 1.73 -2.40 14.80
C ILE A 188 1.85 -2.93 13.37
N MET A 189 2.60 -2.25 12.51
CA MET A 189 2.87 -2.68 11.14
C MET A 189 3.88 -3.83 11.05
N ILE A 190 4.62 -4.17 12.12
CA ILE A 190 5.63 -5.25 12.08
C ILE A 190 4.92 -6.58 11.73
N ASP A 191 5.20 -7.07 10.53
CA ASP A 191 4.67 -8.33 10.00
C ASP A 191 5.68 -9.47 10.17
N GLU A 192 6.98 -9.13 10.11
CA GLU A 192 8.07 -10.09 10.29
C GLU A 192 9.31 -9.38 10.83
N LYS A 193 10.02 -10.01 11.75
CA LYS A 193 11.26 -9.48 12.32
C LYS A 193 12.21 -10.63 12.66
N ASN A 194 13.46 -10.51 12.24
CA ASN A 194 14.56 -11.39 12.63
C ASN A 194 15.85 -10.56 12.79
N GLU A 195 16.99 -11.23 12.95
CA GLU A 195 18.30 -10.58 13.14
C GLU A 195 18.79 -9.79 11.92
N ASN A 196 18.32 -10.15 10.72
CA ASN A 196 18.79 -9.59 9.45
C ASN A 196 17.90 -8.45 8.93
N TYR A 197 16.59 -8.52 9.17
CA TYR A 197 15.64 -7.54 8.66
C TYR A 197 14.35 -7.42 9.49
N THR A 198 13.64 -6.30 9.29
CA THR A 198 12.28 -6.10 9.77
C THR A 198 11.35 -5.70 8.61
N ILE A 199 10.29 -6.47 8.39
CA ILE A 199 9.22 -6.15 7.43
C ILE A 199 8.06 -5.50 8.18
N ARG A 200 7.67 -4.32 7.70
CA ARG A 200 6.45 -3.63 8.12
C ARG A 200 5.48 -3.55 6.97
N ALA A 201 4.34 -4.19 7.10
CA ALA A 201 3.44 -4.38 5.96
C ALA A 201 1.97 -4.50 6.34
N LYS A 202 1.11 -4.33 5.34
CA LYS A 202 -0.32 -4.58 5.45
C LYS A 202 -0.84 -5.30 4.22
N THR A 203 -1.62 -6.35 4.47
CA THR A 203 -2.43 -7.02 3.45
C THR A 203 -3.72 -6.26 3.16
N GLY A 204 -4.20 -6.33 1.92
CA GLY A 204 -5.52 -5.87 1.50
C GLY A 204 -6.21 -6.90 0.61
N TRP A 205 -7.52 -7.02 0.66
CA TRP A 205 -8.29 -7.89 -0.23
C TRP A 205 -9.64 -7.25 -0.50
N GLU A 206 -9.95 -7.04 -1.77
CA GLU A 206 -11.23 -6.48 -2.22
C GLU A 206 -12.22 -7.58 -2.62
N GLY A 207 -11.75 -8.81 -2.83
CA GLY A 207 -12.52 -9.92 -3.37
C GLY A 207 -11.92 -10.39 -4.69
N ARG A 208 -11.76 -9.48 -5.65
CA ARG A 208 -11.24 -9.80 -7.00
C ARG A 208 -9.73 -9.68 -7.11
N TYR A 209 -9.13 -8.84 -6.25
CA TYR A 209 -7.68 -8.67 -6.17
C TYR A 209 -7.25 -8.42 -4.74
N GLY A 210 -5.97 -8.68 -4.47
CA GLY A 210 -5.38 -8.56 -3.16
C GLY A 210 -4.02 -7.87 -3.19
N TRP A 211 -3.74 -7.15 -2.11
CA TRP A 211 -2.56 -6.33 -1.89
C TRP A 211 -1.65 -6.89 -0.82
N TYR A 212 -0.36 -6.61 -0.96
CA TYR A 212 0.61 -6.61 0.14
C TYR A 212 1.56 -5.43 -0.07
N VAL A 213 1.52 -4.48 0.86
CA VAL A 213 2.25 -3.21 0.76
C VAL A 213 3.02 -2.95 2.03
N GLY A 214 4.22 -2.41 1.93
CA GLY A 214 5.07 -2.22 3.09
C GLY A 214 6.47 -1.74 2.76
N TYR A 215 7.34 -1.85 3.75
CA TYR A 215 8.77 -1.66 3.60
C TYR A 215 9.53 -2.66 4.45
N ILE A 216 10.77 -2.92 4.03
CA ILE A 216 11.71 -3.77 4.73
C ILE A 216 12.96 -2.95 5.08
N GLU A 217 13.33 -2.98 6.35
CA GLU A 217 14.57 -2.43 6.86
C GLU A 217 15.61 -3.54 6.93
N THR A 218 16.73 -3.37 6.23
CA THR A 218 17.92 -4.24 6.33
C THR A 218 19.06 -3.45 7.00
N LYS A 219 20.22 -4.07 7.15
CA LYS A 219 21.42 -3.38 7.66
C LYS A 219 21.87 -2.21 6.77
N ASP A 220 21.69 -2.34 5.45
CA ASP A 220 22.32 -1.46 4.47
C ASP A 220 21.36 -0.44 3.84
N ASP A 221 20.06 -0.75 3.79
CA ASP A 221 19.07 0.11 3.12
C ASP A 221 17.64 -0.16 3.65
N VAL A 222 16.72 0.69 3.21
CA VAL A 222 15.27 0.45 3.36
C VAL A 222 14.65 0.33 1.98
N TRP A 223 13.89 -0.75 1.79
CA TRP A 223 13.22 -1.04 0.53
C TRP A 223 11.72 -0.98 0.71
N PHE A 224 11.05 -0.25 -0.16
CA PHE A 224 9.60 -0.12 -0.19
C PHE A 224 9.06 -1.08 -1.24
N PHE A 225 7.97 -1.77 -0.92
CA PHE A 225 7.31 -2.64 -1.87
C PHE A 225 5.81 -2.42 -1.86
N ALA A 226 5.20 -2.62 -3.02
CA ALA A 226 3.77 -2.73 -3.15
C ALA A 226 3.47 -3.74 -4.25
N LEU A 227 2.60 -4.70 -3.92
CA LEU A 227 2.14 -5.75 -4.82
C LEU A 227 0.62 -5.73 -4.85
N ASN A 228 0.04 -5.95 -6.03
CA ASN A 228 -1.31 -6.47 -6.14
C ASN A 228 -1.40 -7.62 -7.15
N ILE A 229 -2.23 -8.61 -6.84
CA ILE A 229 -2.55 -9.75 -7.71
C ILE A 229 -4.06 -9.89 -7.84
N ASP A 230 -4.52 -10.45 -8.96
CA ASP A 230 -5.88 -10.97 -9.04
C ASP A 230 -6.01 -12.19 -8.13
N THR A 231 -7.17 -12.33 -7.50
CA THR A 231 -7.50 -13.43 -6.58
C THR A 231 -8.73 -14.15 -7.13
N LYS A 232 -8.52 -15.34 -7.69
CA LYS A 232 -9.60 -16.21 -8.19
C LYS A 232 -10.23 -16.99 -7.04
N THR A 233 -9.43 -17.37 -6.05
CA THR A 233 -9.88 -18.11 -4.87
C THR A 233 -9.23 -17.59 -3.58
N LYS A 234 -9.71 -18.03 -2.41
CA LYS A 234 -9.13 -17.60 -1.11
C LYS A 234 -7.69 -18.13 -0.93
N GLU A 235 -7.30 -19.20 -1.62
CA GLU A 235 -5.93 -19.74 -1.61
C GLU A 235 -4.90 -18.77 -2.21
N ASP A 236 -5.33 -17.91 -3.15
CA ASP A 236 -4.46 -16.89 -3.73
C ASP A 236 -3.99 -15.85 -2.70
N LEU A 237 -4.72 -15.70 -1.58
CA LEU A 237 -4.40 -14.72 -0.54
C LEU A 237 -3.02 -14.93 0.09
N ALA A 238 -2.57 -16.18 0.19
CA ALA A 238 -1.24 -16.50 0.70
C ALA A 238 -0.13 -16.14 -0.31
N LYS A 239 -0.44 -16.16 -1.62
CA LYS A 239 0.52 -15.86 -2.68
C LYS A 239 1.03 -14.42 -2.63
N ARG A 240 0.23 -13.48 -2.10
CA ARG A 240 0.63 -12.06 -1.97
C ARG A 240 1.95 -11.89 -1.21
N LYS A 241 2.04 -12.44 0.01
CA LYS A 241 3.27 -12.38 0.81
C LYS A 241 4.35 -13.28 0.22
N ALA A 242 3.99 -14.48 -0.25
CA ALA A 242 4.96 -15.41 -0.83
C ALA A 242 5.71 -14.83 -2.05
N ILE A 243 5.00 -14.22 -2.99
CA ILE A 243 5.57 -13.57 -4.18
C ILE A 243 6.49 -12.42 -3.77
N THR A 244 6.06 -11.56 -2.82
CA THR A 244 6.89 -10.47 -2.35
C THR A 244 8.18 -10.96 -1.70
N LEU A 245 8.13 -11.97 -0.83
CA LEU A 245 9.33 -12.52 -0.20
C LEU A 245 10.26 -13.19 -1.22
N GLU A 246 9.72 -13.93 -2.19
CA GLU A 246 10.50 -14.53 -3.29
C GLU A 246 11.17 -13.45 -4.16
N ALA A 247 10.47 -12.36 -4.43
CA ALA A 247 11.00 -11.20 -5.16
C ALA A 247 12.10 -10.47 -4.38
N LEU A 248 11.94 -10.30 -3.06
CA LEU A 248 12.98 -9.69 -2.22
C LEU A 248 14.26 -10.56 -2.21
N LYS A 249 14.10 -11.89 -2.14
CA LYS A 249 15.23 -12.85 -2.20
C LYS A 249 15.96 -12.83 -3.53
N ILE A 250 15.23 -12.93 -4.65
CA ILE A 250 15.87 -12.98 -5.98
C ILE A 250 16.61 -11.68 -6.31
N LYS A 251 16.17 -10.54 -5.74
CA LYS A 251 16.85 -9.25 -5.86
C LYS A 251 17.97 -9.03 -4.84
N GLY A 252 18.29 -10.05 -4.03
CA GLY A 252 19.37 -10.00 -3.03
C GLY A 252 19.12 -8.97 -1.94
N ILE A 253 17.86 -8.68 -1.62
CA ILE A 253 17.48 -7.76 -0.54
C ILE A 253 17.45 -8.49 0.80
N ILE A 254 17.06 -9.77 0.79
CA ILE A 254 17.05 -10.69 1.94
C ILE A 254 17.58 -12.07 1.57
#